data_AF-A0A2H3D3W8-F1
#
_entry.id   AF-A0A2H3D3W8-F1
#
_cell.length_a   1.000
_cell.length_b   1.000
_cell.length_c   1.000
_cell.angle_alpha   90.00
_cell.angle_beta   90.00
_cell.angle_gamma   90.00
#
_symmetry.space_group_name_H-M   'P 1'
#
loop_
_entity.id
_entity.type
_entity.pdbx_description
1 polymer ?
#
loop_
_entity_poly.entity_id
_entity_poly.type
_entity_poly.pdbx_seq_one_letter_code
_entity_poly.pdbx_strand_id
1 'polypeptide(L)'
;VVFSTHKLGVERLRWADHGRAAVARQCRLCRLCECAVETPEHVLLQCDASTTITQLRQEFLQKIWVTQLEALRLYGMCDQTEYLRWLLGQEKIVLLLGKFAYRVLQEFYLYPLYRP
;
A
#
# COMPACT_ATOMS: atom_id res chain seq x y z
N VAL A 1 10.57 -10.22 -2.01
CA VAL A 1 10.31 -8.82 -2.38
C VAL A 1 8.97 -8.74 -3.07
N VAL A 2 7.89 -8.44 -2.35
CA VAL A 2 6.51 -8.57 -2.88
C VAL A 2 6.08 -7.36 -3.70
N PHE A 3 6.62 -6.16 -3.42
CA PHE A 3 6.17 -4.91 -4.06
C PHE A 3 7.21 -4.20 -4.94
N SER A 4 8.44 -4.69 -5.09
CA SER A 4 9.48 -3.90 -5.80
C SER A 4 9.40 -3.90 -7.33
N THR A 5 8.49 -4.67 -7.94
CA THR A 5 8.18 -4.60 -9.38
C THR A 5 6.96 -3.74 -9.68
N HIS A 6 6.31 -3.19 -8.64
CA HIS A 6 5.07 -2.44 -8.77
C HIS A 6 5.34 -1.00 -9.20
N LYS A 7 4.36 -0.38 -9.87
CA LYS A 7 4.45 1.00 -10.42
C LYS A 7 4.36 2.08 -9.34
N LEU A 8 4.71 1.76 -8.09
CA LEU A 8 4.65 2.67 -6.95
C LEU A 8 5.75 3.74 -7.04
N GLY A 9 5.45 4.95 -6.59
CA GLY A 9 6.32 6.12 -6.64
C GLY A 9 7.63 5.88 -5.91
N VAL A 10 7.59 5.16 -4.78
CA VAL A 10 8.79 4.80 -4.03
C VAL A 10 9.84 4.05 -4.87
N GLU A 11 9.39 3.21 -5.80
CA GLU A 11 10.24 2.42 -6.71
C GLU A 11 10.49 3.17 -8.04
N ARG A 12 9.44 3.71 -8.65
CA ARG A 12 9.51 4.33 -9.98
C ARG A 12 10.28 5.64 -10.01
N LEU A 13 10.23 6.42 -8.94
CA LEU A 13 10.92 7.71 -8.84
C LEU A 13 12.30 7.59 -8.17
N ARG A 14 12.71 6.36 -7.82
CA ARG A 14 14.04 6.09 -7.24
C ARG A 14 15.16 6.27 -8.23
N TRP A 15 14.90 5.95 -9.49
CA TRP A 15 15.92 5.90 -10.53
C TRP A 15 15.82 7.13 -11.42
N ALA A 16 16.97 7.61 -11.89
CA ALA A 16 17.00 8.56 -12.98
C ALA A 16 16.54 7.85 -14.26
N ASP A 17 15.68 8.49 -15.05
CA ASP A 17 15.08 7.88 -16.24
C ASP A 17 14.83 8.93 -17.33
N HIS A 18 15.25 8.64 -18.56
CA HIS A 18 15.07 9.50 -19.75
C HIS A 18 15.28 11.01 -19.51
N GLY A 19 16.45 11.38 -18.97
CA GLY A 19 16.80 12.78 -18.71
C GLY A 19 16.16 13.39 -17.46
N ARG A 20 15.45 12.58 -16.65
CA ARG A 20 14.87 13.01 -15.38
C ARG A 20 15.74 12.56 -14.22
N ALA A 21 16.01 13.47 -13.30
CA ALA A 21 16.72 13.15 -12.07
C ALA A 21 15.89 12.24 -11.15
N ALA A 22 16.58 11.44 -10.33
CA ALA A 22 15.94 10.70 -9.26
C ALA A 22 15.29 11.67 -8.26
N VAL A 23 14.12 11.30 -7.74
CA VAL A 23 13.41 12.10 -6.74
C VAL A 23 13.83 11.63 -5.35
N ALA A 24 14.12 12.58 -4.45
CA ALA A 24 14.42 12.26 -3.06
C ALA A 24 13.25 11.50 -2.41
N ARG A 25 13.52 10.51 -1.55
CA ARG A 25 12.49 9.58 -1.05
C ARG A 25 11.29 10.31 -0.43
N GLN A 26 11.56 11.34 0.38
CA GLN A 26 10.54 12.15 1.05
C GLN A 26 9.64 12.92 0.08
N CYS A 27 10.08 13.13 -1.17
CA CYS A 27 9.31 13.82 -2.21
C CYS A 27 8.59 12.84 -3.16
N ARG A 28 8.69 11.53 -2.95
CA ARG A 28 7.98 10.51 -3.76
C ARG A 28 6.57 10.33 -3.22
N LEU A 29 5.80 11.41 -3.22
CA LEU A 29 4.49 11.47 -2.58
C LEU A 29 3.46 10.60 -3.29
N CYS A 30 2.45 10.16 -2.53
CA CYS A 30 1.32 9.39 -2.99
C CYS A 30 0.57 10.14 -4.07
N ARG A 31 0.32 9.49 -5.20
CA ARG A 31 -0.41 10.09 -6.32
C ARG A 31 -1.85 10.47 -6.07
N LEU A 32 -2.42 10.04 -4.95
CA LEU A 32 -3.79 10.35 -4.57
C LEU A 32 -3.85 11.43 -3.51
N CYS A 33 -3.17 11.24 -2.38
CA CYS A 33 -3.28 12.18 -1.25
C CYS A 33 -2.20 13.25 -1.25
N GLU A 34 -1.07 13.04 -1.94
CA GLU A 34 0.09 13.95 -2.00
C GLU A 34 0.73 14.30 -0.65
N CYS A 35 0.24 13.73 0.47
CA CYS A 35 0.69 14.10 1.83
C CYS A 35 1.70 13.13 2.45
N ALA A 36 1.89 11.95 1.87
CA ALA A 36 2.79 10.91 2.40
C ALA A 36 3.53 10.20 1.27
N VAL A 37 4.66 9.56 1.57
CA VAL A 37 5.44 8.81 0.58
C VAL A 37 4.62 7.63 0.03
N GLU A 38 4.65 7.42 -1.29
CA GLU A 38 3.91 6.36 -1.99
C GLU A 38 4.55 4.98 -1.78
N THR A 39 4.40 4.43 -0.59
CA THR A 39 4.85 3.09 -0.21
C THR A 39 3.70 2.08 -0.21
N PRO A 40 3.98 0.76 -0.25
CA PRO A 40 2.93 -0.26 -0.18
C PRO A 40 2.05 -0.16 1.07
N GLU A 41 2.64 0.04 2.24
CA GLU A 41 1.92 0.21 3.50
C GLU A 41 1.00 1.44 3.46
N HIS A 42 1.45 2.55 2.86
CA HIS A 42 0.60 3.72 2.68
C HIS A 42 -0.59 3.42 1.76
N VAL A 43 -0.32 2.92 0.56
CA VAL A 43 -1.35 2.68 -0.47
C VAL A 43 -2.36 1.64 -0.01
N LEU A 44 -1.90 0.56 0.63
CA LEU A 44 -2.77 -0.54 1.03
C LEU A 44 -3.50 -0.23 2.34
N LEU A 45 -2.84 0.35 3.35
CA LEU A 45 -3.34 0.35 4.72
C LEU A 45 -3.68 1.74 5.28
N GLN A 46 -3.25 2.83 4.65
CA GLN A 46 -3.39 4.18 5.23
C GLN A 46 -4.07 5.22 4.32
N CYS A 47 -3.95 5.10 3.00
CA CYS A 47 -4.37 6.17 2.08
C CYS A 47 -5.90 6.27 1.96
N ASP A 48 -6.50 7.34 2.48
CA ASP A 48 -7.96 7.52 2.47
C ASP A 48 -8.48 8.44 1.36
N ALA A 49 -7.62 8.82 0.40
CA ALA A 49 -7.97 9.75 -0.66
C ALA A 49 -8.91 9.16 -1.75
N SER A 50 -9.07 7.83 -1.81
CA SER A 50 -10.02 7.16 -2.70
C SER A 50 -11.04 6.37 -1.90
N THR A 51 -12.32 6.71 -2.07
CA THR A 51 -13.44 6.01 -1.44
C THR A 51 -13.47 4.53 -1.80
N THR A 52 -13.18 4.19 -3.07
CA THR A 52 -13.07 2.80 -3.56
C THR A 52 -11.98 2.03 -2.82
N ILE A 53 -10.78 2.60 -2.68
CA ILE A 53 -9.66 1.94 -1.97
C ILE A 53 -9.99 1.78 -0.48
N THR A 54 -10.60 2.78 0.14
CA THR A 54 -11.03 2.70 1.54
C THR A 54 -12.05 1.58 1.75
N GLN A 55 -13.02 1.42 0.84
CA GLN A 55 -13.98 0.31 0.88
C GLN A 55 -13.30 -1.05 0.74
N LEU A 56 -12.38 -1.20 -0.23
CA LEU A 56 -11.61 -2.43 -0.41
C LEU A 56 -10.81 -2.80 0.84
N ARG A 57 -10.23 -1.80 1.53
CA ARG A 57 -9.49 -2.00 2.77
C ARG A 57 -10.41 -2.45 3.89
N GLN A 58 -11.58 -1.83 4.05
CA GLN A 58 -12.56 -2.22 5.05
C GLN A 58 -13.06 -3.66 4.84
N GLU A 59 -13.39 -4.04 3.60
CA GLU A 59 -13.78 -5.42 3.25
C GLU A 59 -12.68 -6.42 3.64
N PHE A 60 -11.42 -6.11 3.30
CA PHE A 60 -10.28 -6.96 3.61
C PHE A 60 -10.07 -7.09 5.13
N LEU A 61 -10.05 -5.96 5.85
CA LEU A 61 -9.82 -5.92 7.30
C LEU A 61 -10.93 -6.64 8.06
N GLN A 62 -12.20 -6.40 7.73
CA GLN A 62 -13.33 -7.11 8.36
C GLN A 62 -13.22 -8.62 8.19
N LYS A 63 -12.86 -9.09 6.98
CA LYS A 63 -12.73 -10.52 6.69
C LYS A 63 -11.64 -11.19 7.54
N ILE A 64 -10.49 -10.53 7.72
CA ILE A 64 -9.40 -11.07 8.54
C ILE A 64 -9.70 -10.95 10.03
N TRP A 65 -10.31 -9.85 10.48
CA TRP A 65 -10.58 -9.62 11.91
C TRP A 65 -11.61 -10.59 12.48
N VAL A 66 -12.58 -11.03 11.68
CA VAL A 66 -13.56 -12.04 12.11
C VAL A 66 -12.96 -13.43 12.26
N THR A 67 -11.87 -13.73 11.54
CA THR A 67 -11.24 -15.06 11.52
C THR A 67 -9.96 -15.14 12.35
N GLN A 68 -9.29 -14.01 12.59
CA GLN A 68 -8.02 -13.95 13.30
C GLN A 68 -7.99 -12.73 14.24
N LEU A 69 -8.31 -12.95 15.51
CA LEU A 69 -8.39 -11.89 16.52
C LEU A 69 -7.03 -11.19 16.74
N GLU A 70 -5.92 -11.90 16.55
CA GLU A 70 -4.58 -11.31 16.63
C GLU A 70 -4.36 -10.20 15.59
N ALA A 71 -4.93 -10.33 14.38
CA ALA A 71 -4.86 -9.30 13.36
C ALA A 71 -5.54 -8.00 13.83
N LEU A 72 -6.68 -8.11 14.53
CA LEU A 72 -7.35 -6.94 15.10
C LEU A 72 -6.50 -6.28 16.20
N ARG A 73 -5.90 -7.07 17.09
CA ARG A 73 -5.05 -6.53 18.16
C ARG A 73 -3.84 -5.79 17.61
N LEU A 74 -3.12 -6.41 16.66
CA LEU A 74 -1.91 -5.82 16.08
C LEU A 74 -2.20 -4.54 15.30
N TYR A 75 -3.36 -4.43 14.64
CA TYR A 75 -3.73 -3.23 13.88
C TYR A 75 -3.69 -1.93 14.71
N GLY A 76 -3.99 -2.00 16.00
CA GLY A 76 -3.94 -0.85 16.91
C GLY A 76 -2.63 -0.69 17.70
N MET A 77 -1.74 -1.68 17.65
CA MET A 77 -0.54 -1.74 18.49
C MET A 77 0.77 -1.48 17.74
N CYS A 78 0.82 -1.77 16.44
CA CYS A 78 2.02 -1.66 15.61
C CYS A 78 1.81 -0.67 14.46
N ASP A 79 2.91 -0.21 13.87
CA ASP A 79 2.82 0.62 12.68
C ASP A 79 2.37 -0.21 11.46
N GLN A 80 1.98 0.46 10.38
CA GLN A 80 1.44 -0.22 9.19
C GLN A 80 2.50 -0.99 8.40
N THR A 81 3.78 -0.67 8.58
CA THR A 81 4.88 -1.46 8.01
C THR A 81 5.02 -2.80 8.73
N GLU A 82 5.00 -2.77 10.06
CA GLU A 82 5.01 -3.95 10.92
C GLU A 82 3.78 -4.81 10.70
N TYR A 83 2.60 -4.19 10.64
CA TYR A 83 1.35 -4.87 10.38
C TYR A 83 1.35 -5.56 9.00
N LEU A 84 1.78 -4.87 7.94
CA LEU A 84 1.89 -5.45 6.61
C LEU A 84 2.89 -6.62 6.58
N ARG A 85 4.03 -6.48 7.27
CA ARG A 85 5.02 -7.56 7.41
C ARG A 85 4.43 -8.78 8.12
N TRP A 86 3.66 -8.56 9.18
CA TRP A 86 2.99 -9.63 9.90
C TRP A 86 1.95 -10.33 9.00
N LEU A 87 1.11 -9.57 8.28
CA LEU A 87 0.12 -10.14 7.34
C LEU A 87 0.77 -11.01 6.27
N LEU A 88 1.93 -10.58 5.75
CA LEU A 88 2.71 -11.35 4.77
C LEU A 88 3.28 -12.65 5.34
N GLY A 89 3.52 -12.71 6.66
CA GLY A 89 3.99 -13.92 7.35
C GLY A 89 2.90 -14.93 7.67
N GLN A 90 1.61 -14.58 7.52
CA GLN A 90 0.50 -15.45 7.84
C GLN A 90 0.07 -16.27 6.62
N GLU A 91 0.37 -17.58 6.61
CA GLU A 91 0.05 -18.51 5.51
C GLU A 91 -1.43 -18.46 5.11
N LYS A 92 -2.34 -18.36 6.09
CA LYS A 92 -3.79 -18.33 5.85
C LYS A 92 -4.30 -16.98 5.30
N ILE A 93 -3.54 -15.90 5.49
CA ILE A 93 -3.97 -14.54 5.13
C ILE A 93 -3.32 -14.08 3.82
N VAL A 94 -2.13 -14.58 3.48
CA VAL A 94 -1.33 -14.10 2.34
C VAL A 94 -2.10 -14.13 1.02
N LEU A 95 -2.96 -15.13 0.79
CA LEU A 95 -3.81 -15.20 -0.42
C LEU A 95 -4.88 -14.11 -0.45
N LEU A 96 -5.50 -13.82 0.70
CA LEU A 96 -6.47 -12.72 0.83
C LEU A 96 -5.77 -11.36 0.65
N LEU A 97 -4.59 -11.20 1.23
CA LEU A 97 -3.75 -10.02 1.07
C LEU A 97 -3.36 -9.82 -0.39
N GLY A 98 -2.97 -10.88 -1.11
CA GLY A 98 -2.64 -10.83 -2.53
C GLY A 98 -3.81 -10.36 -3.38
N LYS A 99 -5.01 -10.93 -3.17
CA LYS A 99 -6.24 -10.49 -3.86
C LYS A 99 -6.59 -9.04 -3.55
N PHE A 100 -6.50 -8.65 -2.28
CA PHE A 100 -6.74 -7.28 -1.84
C PHE A 100 -5.76 -6.30 -2.49
N ALA A 101 -4.46 -6.57 -2.40
CA ALA A 101 -3.41 -5.74 -2.98
C ALA A 101 -3.58 -5.60 -4.50
N TYR A 102 -3.92 -6.68 -5.20
CA TYR A 102 -4.21 -6.64 -6.63
C TYR A 102 -5.35 -5.67 -6.95
N ARG A 103 -6.50 -5.76 -6.26
CA ARG A 103 -7.66 -4.87 -6.49
C ARG A 103 -7.32 -3.41 -6.20
N VAL A 104 -6.63 -3.13 -5.07
CA VAL A 104 -6.21 -1.77 -4.74
C VAL A 104 -5.27 -1.22 -5.80
N LEU A 105 -4.28 -2.00 -6.23
CA LEU A 105 -3.30 -1.53 -7.21
C LEU A 105 -3.90 -1.36 -8.61
N GLN A 106 -4.90 -2.16 -9.00
CA GLN A 106 -5.65 -1.92 -10.24
C GLN A 106 -6.31 -0.55 -10.23
N GLU A 107 -7.02 -0.20 -9.15
CA GLU A 107 -7.65 1.10 -8.97
C GLU A 107 -6.61 2.23 -8.91
N PHE A 108 -5.59 2.05 -8.08
CA PHE A 108 -4.55 3.05 -7.83
C PHE A 108 -3.76 3.40 -9.10
N TYR A 109 -3.55 2.45 -10.00
CA TYR A 109 -2.81 2.67 -11.25
C TYR A 109 -3.60 3.37 -12.35
N LEU A 110 -4.88 3.66 -12.13
CA LEU A 110 -5.65 4.56 -13.02
C LEU A 110 -5.14 6.01 -12.94
N TYR A 111 -4.45 6.35 -11.86
CA TYR A 111 -3.93 7.69 -11.62
C TYR A 111 -2.46 7.80 -12.02
N PRO A 112 -2.06 8.90 -12.68
CA PRO A 112 -0.66 9.14 -13.02
C PRO A 112 0.18 9.28 -11.75
N LEU A 113 1.48 8.96 -11.81
CA LEU A 113 2.38 9.24 -10.70
C LEU A 113 2.44 10.73 -10.40
N TYR A 114 2.30 11.11 -9.13
CA TYR A 114 2.57 12.48 -8.70
C TYR A 114 4.05 12.81 -8.86
N ARG A 115 4.30 14.01 -9.37
CA ARG A 115 5.63 14.57 -9.54
C ARG A 115 5.55 16.03 -9.06
N PRO A 116 6.28 16.40 -8.00
CA PRO A 116 6.42 17.78 -7.57
C PRO A 116 7.09 18.65 -8.65
#